data_AF-A0A9E2X070-F1
#
_entry.id   AF-A0A9E2X070-F1
#
_cell.length_a   1.000
_cell.length_b   1.000
_cell.length_c   1.000
_cell.angle_alpha   90.00
_cell.angle_beta   90.00
_cell.angle_gamma   90.00
#
_symmetry.space_group_name_H-M   'P 1'
#
loop_
_entity.id
_entity.type
_entity.pdbx_description
1 polymer ?
#
loop_
_entity_poly.entity_id
_entity_poly.type
_entity_poly.pdbx_seq_one_letter_code
_entity_poly.pdbx_strand_id
1 'polypeptide(L)'
;YYYHFDDQFFLMFPRKGTGLEHPDALLRNWRGEFAAQYKRGRYFHMTLHPQHIGWSNRLQMLDEFLAELREYPSLWNPTAADCARYWLETYPASTHLELEPSIWQDYPGSLN
;
A
#
# COMPACT_ATOMS: atom_id res chain seq x y z
N TYR A 1 0.56 2.36 9.02
CA TYR A 1 -0.02 3.22 7.97
C TYR A 1 0.98 4.32 7.66
N TYR A 2 1.48 4.40 6.42
CA TYR A 2 2.51 5.34 5.99
C TYR A 2 1.90 6.24 4.90
N TYR A 3 1.71 7.53 5.20
CA TYR A 3 0.89 8.44 4.39
C TYR A 3 1.50 8.83 3.04
N HIS A 4 2.77 8.49 2.80
CA HIS A 4 3.52 8.96 1.62
C HIS A 4 3.04 8.34 0.28
N PHE A 5 2.21 7.30 0.31
CA PHE A 5 1.67 6.60 -0.88
C PHE A 5 0.15 6.66 -0.96
N ASP A 6 -0.47 7.48 -0.11
CA ASP A 6 -1.90 7.72 -0.09
C ASP A 6 -2.19 9.04 -0.82
N ASP A 7 -2.91 8.93 -1.94
CA ASP A 7 -3.17 10.05 -2.83
C ASP A 7 -3.99 11.16 -2.16
N GLN A 8 -4.72 10.87 -1.08
CA GLN A 8 -5.45 11.84 -0.29
C GLN A 8 -4.52 12.95 0.23
N PHE A 9 -3.33 12.62 0.71
CA PHE A 9 -2.44 13.62 1.32
C PHE A 9 -1.75 14.53 0.30
N PHE A 10 -1.69 14.12 -0.96
CA PHE A 10 -1.01 14.85 -2.03
C PHE A 10 -1.98 15.55 -3.00
N LEU A 11 -3.22 15.06 -3.07
CA LEU A 11 -4.23 15.52 -4.02
C LEU A 11 -5.48 16.14 -3.35
N MET A 12 -5.69 16.00 -2.04
CA MET A 12 -6.89 16.53 -1.36
C MET A 12 -6.67 17.86 -0.61
N PHE A 13 -5.44 18.20 -0.18
CA PHE A 13 -5.23 19.36 0.70
C PHE A 13 -4.77 20.62 -0.06
N PRO A 14 -5.67 21.58 -0.37
CA PRO A 14 -5.28 22.80 -1.07
C PRO A 14 -4.46 23.77 -0.22
N ARG A 15 -4.35 23.63 1.12
CA ARG A 15 -3.38 24.38 1.98
C ARG A 15 -3.41 23.93 3.47
N LYS A 16 -2.25 24.00 4.14
CA LYS A 16 -2.03 25.10 5.12
C LYS A 16 -0.80 25.90 4.69
N GLY A 17 -0.82 26.36 3.42
CA GLY A 17 0.41 26.39 2.63
C GLY A 17 0.47 27.34 1.44
N THR A 18 0.27 26.86 0.18
CA THR A 18 -0.10 27.64 -1.04
C THR A 18 -0.65 26.92 -2.28
N GLY A 19 -0.48 25.61 -2.49
CA GLY A 19 -0.54 25.06 -3.85
C GLY A 19 -1.55 23.93 -4.07
N LEU A 20 -2.55 24.23 -4.92
CA LEU A 20 -3.32 23.47 -5.92
C LEU A 20 -3.10 21.96 -6.23
N GLU A 21 -2.43 21.12 -5.42
CA GLU A 21 -2.08 19.68 -5.64
C GLU A 21 -0.61 19.44 -6.05
N HIS A 22 -0.06 18.28 -5.65
CA HIS A 22 1.33 17.90 -5.90
C HIS A 22 1.49 16.48 -6.49
N PRO A 23 0.92 16.19 -7.67
CA PRO A 23 1.01 14.88 -8.31
C PRO A 23 2.46 14.43 -8.57
N ASP A 24 3.35 15.36 -8.96
CA ASP A 24 4.76 15.02 -9.20
C ASP A 24 5.48 14.53 -7.93
N ALA A 25 5.13 15.09 -6.77
CA ALA A 25 5.70 14.66 -5.50
C ALA A 25 5.22 13.26 -5.12
N LEU A 26 3.93 12.98 -5.35
CA LEU A 26 3.34 11.67 -5.15
C LEU A 26 4.01 10.63 -6.06
N LEU A 27 4.17 10.91 -7.35
CA LEU A 27 4.85 10.01 -8.29
C LEU A 27 6.31 9.75 -7.89
N ARG A 28 7.04 10.78 -7.46
CA ARG A 28 8.41 10.61 -6.96
C ARG A 28 8.47 9.70 -5.75
N ASN A 29 7.52 9.81 -4.82
CA ASN A 29 7.45 8.95 -3.65
C ASN A 29 7.18 7.49 -4.05
N TRP A 30 6.22 7.27 -4.95
CA TRP A 30 5.90 5.93 -5.46
C TRP A 30 7.12 5.27 -6.10
N ARG A 31 7.81 5.95 -7.02
CA ARG A 31 9.02 5.43 -7.68
C ARG A 31 10.15 5.15 -6.69
N GLY A 32 10.42 6.09 -5.79
CA GLY A 32 11.49 5.96 -4.81
C GLY A 32 11.28 4.79 -3.87
N GLU A 33 10.07 4.66 -3.32
CA GLU A 33 9.74 3.55 -2.43
C GLU A 33 9.68 2.22 -3.16
N PHE A 34 9.00 2.16 -4.31
CA PHE A 34 8.92 0.93 -5.09
C PHE A 34 10.32 0.40 -5.41
N ALA A 35 11.22 1.24 -5.91
CA ALA A 35 12.60 0.85 -6.19
C ALA A 35 13.34 0.34 -4.92
N ALA A 36 13.11 0.98 -3.77
CA ALA A 36 13.71 0.57 -2.50
C ALA A 36 13.17 -0.78 -1.99
N GLN A 37 11.87 -1.01 -2.09
CA GLN A 37 11.21 -2.26 -1.68
C GLN A 37 11.55 -3.40 -2.63
N TYR A 38 11.50 -3.15 -3.94
CA TYR A 38 11.86 -4.11 -4.98
C TYR A 38 13.31 -4.62 -4.81
N LYS A 39 14.27 -3.70 -4.58
CA LYS A 39 15.68 -4.07 -4.30
C LYS A 39 15.83 -5.02 -3.09
N ARG A 40 14.87 -5.02 -2.17
CA ARG A 40 14.89 -5.82 -0.93
C ARG A 40 13.95 -7.03 -0.98
N GLY A 41 13.27 -7.27 -2.11
CA GLY A 41 12.27 -8.34 -2.23
C GLY A 41 11.10 -8.15 -1.26
N ARG A 42 10.65 -6.91 -1.08
CA ARG A 42 9.60 -6.54 -0.11
C ARG A 42 8.33 -6.07 -0.80
N TYR A 43 7.30 -5.85 0.02
CA TYR A 43 5.97 -5.41 -0.40
C TYR A 43 5.90 -3.88 -0.57
N PHE A 44 5.18 -3.45 -1.61
CA PHE A 44 4.84 -2.05 -1.86
C PHE A 44 3.32 -1.94 -2.08
N HIS A 45 2.71 -0.86 -1.59
CA HIS A 45 1.28 -0.58 -1.78
C HIS A 45 1.03 0.90 -1.99
N MET A 46 -0.14 1.18 -2.57
CA MET A 46 -0.67 2.53 -2.74
C MET A 46 -2.11 2.55 -2.22
N THR A 47 -2.53 3.69 -1.68
CA THR A 47 -3.95 3.96 -1.39
C THR A 47 -4.41 5.01 -2.39
N LEU A 48 -5.41 4.66 -3.20
CA LEU A 48 -5.91 5.49 -4.28
C LEU A 48 -7.41 5.72 -4.11
N HIS A 49 -7.85 6.97 -4.28
CA HIS A 49 -9.24 7.35 -4.17
C HIS A 49 -9.76 7.84 -5.52
N PRO A 50 -10.88 7.28 -6.04
CA PRO A 50 -11.39 7.63 -7.38
C PRO A 50 -11.60 9.14 -7.60
N GLN A 51 -12.10 9.86 -6.60
CA GLN A 51 -12.32 11.31 -6.67
C GLN A 51 -11.03 12.14 -6.74
N HIS A 52 -9.89 11.54 -6.37
CA HIS A 52 -8.58 12.19 -6.37
C HIS A 52 -7.75 11.75 -7.58
N ILE A 53 -7.40 10.47 -7.71
CA ILE A 53 -6.55 10.00 -8.82
C ILE A 53 -7.27 9.97 -10.18
N GLY A 54 -8.61 9.96 -10.20
CA GLY A 54 -9.40 9.75 -11.42
C GLY A 54 -9.44 10.91 -12.42
N TRP A 55 -8.81 12.05 -12.13
CA TRP A 55 -8.72 13.18 -13.05
C TRP A 55 -7.78 12.83 -14.20
N SER A 56 -8.12 13.17 -15.45
CA SER A 56 -7.45 12.63 -16.65
C SER A 56 -5.92 12.77 -16.65
N ASN A 57 -5.39 13.91 -16.20
CA ASN A 57 -3.94 14.13 -16.10
C ASN A 57 -3.27 13.25 -15.04
N ARG A 58 -3.96 12.92 -13.94
CA ARG A 58 -3.47 12.06 -12.87
C ARG A 58 -3.67 10.57 -13.19
N LEU A 59 -4.72 10.25 -13.93
CA LEU A 59 -4.94 8.91 -14.45
C LEU A 59 -3.86 8.52 -15.46
N GLN A 60 -3.47 9.44 -16.34
CA GLN A 60 -2.32 9.23 -17.23
C GLN A 60 -1.03 8.98 -16.44
N MET A 61 -0.76 9.77 -15.41
CA MET A 61 0.38 9.58 -14.51
C MET A 61 0.37 8.20 -13.83
N LEU A 62 -0.79 7.73 -13.37
CA LEU A 62 -0.96 6.41 -12.80
C LEU A 62 -0.70 5.31 -13.84
N ASP A 63 -1.22 5.45 -15.05
CA ASP A 63 -1.05 4.47 -16.14
C ASP A 63 0.43 4.34 -16.53
N GLU A 64 1.15 5.46 -16.67
CA GLU A 64 2.59 5.47 -16.93
C GLU A 64 3.38 4.76 -15.83
N PHE A 65 3.04 4.99 -14.56
CA PHE A 65 3.69 4.31 -13.44
C PHE A 65 3.39 2.80 -13.45
N LEU A 66 2.13 2.38 -13.65
CA LEU A 66 1.76 0.97 -13.70
C LEU A 66 2.38 0.25 -14.91
N ALA A 67 2.55 0.94 -16.03
CA ALA A 67 3.27 0.43 -17.20
C ALA A 67 4.76 0.21 -16.87
N GLU A 68 5.41 1.17 -16.21
CA GLU A 68 6.79 1.05 -15.73
C GLU A 68 6.97 -0.17 -14.80
N LEU A 69 6.03 -0.40 -13.87
CA LEU A 69 6.09 -1.54 -12.95
C LEU A 69 6.07 -2.90 -13.67
N ARG A 70 5.38 -3.01 -14.82
CA ARG A 70 5.30 -4.28 -15.56
C ARG A 70 6.62 -4.73 -16.17
N GLU A 71 7.57 -3.82 -16.34
CA GLU A 71 8.91 -4.12 -16.87
C GLU A 71 9.85 -4.74 -15.82
N TYR A 72 9.45 -4.75 -14.54
CA TYR A 72 10.26 -5.34 -13.46
C TYR A 72 10.11 -6.87 -13.44
N PRO A 73 11.21 -7.62 -13.65
CA PRO A 73 11.13 -9.08 -13.70
C PRO A 73 10.70 -9.66 -12.35
N SER A 74 9.90 -10.72 -12.39
CA SER A 74 9.40 -11.38 -11.18
C SER A 74 8.54 -10.51 -10.26
N LEU A 75 8.08 -9.34 -10.72
CA LEU A 75 7.11 -8.56 -9.98
C LEU A 75 5.78 -9.33 -9.93
N TRP A 76 5.33 -9.64 -8.72
CA TRP A 76 4.00 -10.16 -8.48
C TRP A 76 3.07 -8.98 -8.14
N ASN A 77 2.05 -8.74 -8.98
CA ASN A 77 1.02 -7.72 -8.78
C ASN A 77 -0.35 -8.37 -8.48
N PRO A 78 -0.55 -8.91 -7.26
CA PRO A 78 -1.77 -9.62 -6.85
C PRO A 78 -2.91 -8.70 -6.43
N THR A 79 -4.12 -9.28 -6.37
CA THR A 79 -5.18 -8.71 -5.54
C THR A 79 -4.92 -8.97 -4.06
N ALA A 80 -5.57 -8.22 -3.16
CA ALA A 80 -5.50 -8.50 -1.73
C ALA A 80 -5.97 -9.94 -1.38
N ALA A 81 -6.94 -10.47 -2.13
CA ALA A 81 -7.41 -11.84 -1.97
C ALA A 81 -6.35 -12.87 -2.36
N ASP A 82 -5.59 -12.62 -3.44
CA ASP A 82 -4.47 -13.48 -3.85
C ASP A 82 -3.35 -13.46 -2.82
N CYS A 83 -3.01 -12.29 -2.27
CA CYS A 83 -2.06 -12.17 -1.16
C CYS A 83 -2.49 -12.99 0.05
N ALA A 84 -3.75 -12.84 0.48
CA ALA A 84 -4.28 -13.56 1.63
C ALA A 84 -4.26 -15.08 1.42
N ARG A 85 -4.69 -15.53 0.22
CA ARG A 85 -4.64 -16.94 -0.15
C ARG A 85 -3.22 -17.49 -0.13
N TYR A 86 -2.28 -16.82 -0.80
CA TYR A 86 -0.87 -17.21 -0.83
C TYR A 86 -0.29 -17.33 0.59
N TRP A 87 -0.60 -16.37 1.46
CA TRP A 87 -0.13 -16.38 2.84
C TRP A 87 -0.66 -17.60 3.61
N LEU A 88 -1.96 -17.87 3.54
CA LEU A 88 -2.59 -18.99 4.24
C LEU A 88 -2.07 -20.35 3.76
N GLU A 89 -1.82 -20.48 2.45
CA GLU A 89 -1.29 -21.72 1.85
C GLU A 89 0.20 -21.92 2.15
N THR A 90 1.00 -20.86 2.09
CA THR A 90 2.47 -20.94 2.23
C THR A 90 2.90 -20.95 3.69
N TYR A 91 2.17 -20.25 4.56
CA TYR A 91 2.50 -20.05 5.96
C TYR A 91 1.32 -20.45 6.87
N PRO A 92 0.92 -21.74 6.88
CA PRO A 92 -0.22 -22.16 7.68
C PRO A 92 0.07 -21.96 9.17
N ALA A 93 -0.97 -21.58 9.91
CA ALA A 93 -0.86 -21.25 11.34
C ALA A 93 -0.28 -22.41 12.17
N SER A 94 -0.57 -23.65 11.78
CA SER A 94 -0.05 -24.86 12.42
C SER A 94 1.48 -24.99 12.40
N THR A 95 2.18 -24.28 11.52
CA THR A 95 3.64 -24.37 11.38
C THR A 95 4.36 -23.03 11.45
N HIS A 96 3.67 -21.90 11.27
CA HIS A 96 4.31 -20.57 11.18
C HIS A 96 3.70 -19.52 12.11
N LEU A 97 2.60 -19.82 12.80
CA LEU A 97 1.98 -18.92 13.76
C LEU A 97 2.03 -19.52 15.15
N GLU A 98 3.16 -19.34 15.83
CA GLU A 98 3.26 -19.55 17.27
C GLU A 98 2.77 -18.28 17.95
N LEU A 99 1.47 -18.25 18.28
CA LEU A 99 0.94 -17.17 19.10
C LEU A 99 1.53 -17.32 20.50
N GLU A 100 2.20 -16.28 20.97
CA GLU A 100 2.56 -16.18 22.38
C GLU A 100 1.29 -16.35 23.24
N PRO A 101 1.37 -17.04 24.38
CA PRO A 101 0.25 -17.14 25.31
C PRO A 101 -0.33 -15.74 25.57
N SER A 102 -1.65 -15.60 25.46
CA SER A 102 -2.31 -14.34 25.78
C SER A 102 -1.92 -13.91 27.19
N ILE A 103 -1.27 -12.75 27.30
CA ILE A 103 -0.97 -12.13 28.59
C ILE A 103 -2.21 -11.45 29.20
N TRP A 104 -3.29 -11.33 28.41
CA TRP A 104 -4.55 -10.76 28.86
C TRP A 104 -5.34 -11.81 29.64
N GLN A 105 -5.73 -11.46 30.86
CA GLN A 105 -6.66 -12.23 31.69
C GLN A 105 -8.06 -11.67 31.51
N ASP A 106 -9.01 -12.54 31.16
CA ASP A 106 -10.43 -12.20 31.21
C ASP A 106 -10.91 -12.14 32.67
N TYR A 107 -11.70 -11.13 32.98
CA TYR A 107 -12.33 -10.93 34.29
C TYR A 107 -13.85 -11.08 34.16
N PRO A 108 -14.58 -11.32 35.27
CA PRO A 108 -16.04 -11.38 35.23
C PRO A 108 -16.64 -10.11 34.60
N GLY A 109 -17.32 -10.27 33.46
CA GLY A 109 -17.91 -9.17 32.68
C GLY A 109 -17.10 -8.71 31.47
N SER A 110 -15.95 -9.33 31.16
CA SER A 110 -15.28 -9.14 29.86
C SER A 110 -16.23 -9.47 28.71
N LEU A 111 -16.23 -8.60 27.70
CA LEU A 111 -16.99 -8.79 26.46
C LEU A 111 -16.14 -9.63 25.51
N ASN A 112 -16.31 -10.94 25.55
CA ASN A 112 -15.74 -11.83 24.54
C ASN A 112 -16.68 -11.90 23.32
#